data_AF-G7WI38-F1
#
_entry.id   AF-G7WI38-F1
#
_cell.length_a   1.000
_cell.length_b   1.000
_cell.length_c   1.000
_cell.angle_alpha   90.00
_cell.angle_beta   90.00
_cell.angle_gamma   90.00
#
_symmetry.space_group_name_H-M   'P 1'
#
loop_
_entity.id
_entity.type
_entity.pdbx_description
1 polymer ?
#
loop_
_entity_poly.entity_id
_entity_poly.type
_entity_poly.pdbx_seq_one_letter_code
_entity_poly.pdbx_strand_id
1 'polypeptide(L)'
;MFINVKEHDNVIYFSSLEEKLKKLNQWGLISEKKMNNLISGKKITEMKSILYKGREVDVEKVCDVIGYISYKTNPGCINPVYETVVIEINGETNKINPAFLKQMQSKDFNLNTFDEENDGIA
;
A
#
# COMPACT_ATOMS: atom_id res chain seq x y z
N MET A 1 -16.38 7.33 -2.02
CA MET A 1 -17.02 6.03 -1.82
C MET A 1 -16.01 4.95 -1.48
N PHE A 2 -16.14 4.38 -0.29
CA PHE A 2 -15.51 3.13 0.06
C PHE A 2 -16.21 1.97 -0.66
N ILE A 3 -15.46 0.97 -1.09
CA ILE A 3 -16.04 -0.27 -1.63
C ILE A 3 -15.67 -1.35 -0.63
N ASN A 4 -16.63 -1.76 0.18
CA ASN A 4 -16.41 -2.80 1.18
C ASN A 4 -16.10 -4.13 0.50
N VAL A 5 -15.23 -4.90 1.14
CA VAL A 5 -15.06 -6.33 0.84
C VAL A 5 -16.37 -7.05 1.21
N LYS A 6 -16.81 -7.96 0.34
CA LYS A 6 -18.02 -8.77 0.54
C LYS A 6 -17.64 -10.19 0.97
N GLU A 7 -18.55 -10.92 1.59
CA GLU A 7 -18.30 -12.30 2.05
C GLU A 7 -17.81 -13.25 0.94
N HIS A 8 -18.21 -13.03 -0.31
CA HIS A 8 -17.79 -13.84 -1.45
C HIS A 8 -16.50 -13.35 -2.13
N ASP A 9 -15.90 -12.26 -1.65
CA ASP A 9 -14.58 -11.85 -2.12
C ASP A 9 -13.52 -12.75 -1.48
N ASN A 10 -12.83 -13.53 -2.29
CA ASN A 10 -11.73 -14.40 -1.84
C ASN A 10 -10.47 -13.55 -1.56
N VAL A 11 -10.40 -12.96 -0.38
CA VAL A 11 -9.25 -12.14 0.04
C VAL A 11 -8.04 -13.03 0.33
N ILE A 12 -6.91 -12.70 -0.28
CA ILE A 12 -5.59 -13.27 -0.01
C ILE A 12 -4.86 -12.30 0.92
N TYR A 13 -4.71 -12.67 2.18
CA TYR A 13 -3.98 -11.89 3.18
C TYR A 13 -2.48 -12.14 3.09
N PHE A 14 -1.68 -11.11 3.32
CA PHE A 14 -0.23 -11.28 3.36
C PHE A 14 0.20 -12.07 4.59
N SER A 15 1.01 -13.10 4.38
CA SER A 15 1.55 -13.94 5.45
C SER A 15 2.79 -13.33 6.12
N SER A 16 3.45 -12.38 5.44
CA SER A 16 4.68 -11.75 5.91
C SER A 16 4.84 -10.32 5.38
N LEU A 17 5.67 -9.53 6.06
CA LEU A 17 6.07 -8.21 5.58
C LEU A 17 6.77 -8.28 4.22
N GLU A 18 7.62 -9.28 4.00
CA GLU A 18 8.34 -9.47 2.73
C GLU A 18 7.37 -9.68 1.56
N GLU A 19 6.36 -10.54 1.73
CA GLU A 19 5.33 -10.79 0.73
C GLU A 19 4.54 -9.51 0.40
N LYS A 20 4.13 -8.78 1.45
CA LYS A 20 3.46 -7.48 1.33
C LYS A 20 4.32 -6.51 0.51
N LEU A 21 5.60 -6.35 0.86
CA LEU A 21 6.50 -5.41 0.18
C LEU A 21 6.74 -5.79 -1.29
N LYS A 22 6.93 -7.08 -1.59
CA LYS A 22 7.04 -7.58 -2.97
C LYS A 22 5.78 -7.23 -3.78
N LYS A 23 4.59 -7.44 -3.21
CA LYS A 23 3.32 -7.12 -3.89
C LYS A 23 3.11 -5.63 -4.08
N LEU A 24 3.42 -4.81 -3.07
CA LEU A 24 3.41 -3.35 -3.20
C LEU A 24 4.37 -2.85 -4.29
N ASN A 25 5.54 -3.48 -4.43
CA ASN A 25 6.48 -3.16 -5.49
C ASN A 25 5.95 -3.59 -6.88
N GLN A 26 5.34 -4.78 -6.99
CA GLN A 26 4.69 -5.23 -8.24
C GLN A 26 3.59 -4.27 -8.71
N TRP A 27 2.81 -3.70 -7.79
CA TRP A 27 1.81 -2.68 -8.12
C TRP A 27 2.41 -1.27 -8.33
N GLY A 28 3.73 -1.13 -8.18
CA GLY A 28 4.44 0.12 -8.32
C GLY A 28 4.08 1.16 -7.25
N LEU A 29 3.59 0.72 -6.08
CA LEU A 29 3.29 1.58 -4.92
C LEU A 29 4.56 1.93 -4.14
N ILE A 30 5.59 1.08 -4.21
CA ILE A 30 6.92 1.35 -3.67
C ILE A 30 8.00 1.04 -4.71
N SER A 31 9.12 1.76 -4.65
CA SER A 31 10.28 1.48 -5.51
C SER A 31 11.05 0.26 -5.02
N GLU A 32 11.75 -0.42 -5.93
CA GLU A 32 12.57 -1.60 -5.62
C GLU A 32 13.66 -1.27 -4.59
N LYS A 33 14.30 -0.09 -4.72
CA LYS A 33 15.27 0.41 -3.73
C LYS A 33 14.67 0.48 -2.33
N LYS A 34 13.44 0.99 -2.20
CA LYS A 34 12.74 1.10 -0.91
C LYS A 34 12.38 -0.27 -0.35
N MET A 35 11.87 -1.17 -1.19
CA MET A 35 11.60 -2.56 -0.82
C MET A 35 12.85 -3.25 -0.27
N ASN A 36 13.98 -3.18 -0.98
CA ASN A 36 15.22 -3.84 -0.59
C ASN A 36 15.79 -3.26 0.73
N ASN A 37 15.68 -1.96 0.94
CA ASN A 37 16.09 -1.34 2.21
C ASN A 37 15.23 -1.82 3.39
N LEU A 38 13.91 -1.94 3.21
CA LEU A 38 12.99 -2.41 4.23
C LEU A 38 13.20 -3.89 4.56
N ILE A 39 13.40 -4.75 3.55
CA ILE A 39 13.64 -6.19 3.76
C ILE A 39 15.00 -6.43 4.43
N SER A 40 16.04 -5.70 4.03
CA SER A 40 17.40 -5.91 4.52
C SER A 40 17.69 -5.31 5.89
N GLY A 41 16.77 -4.53 6.47
CA GLY A 41 16.96 -3.83 7.74
C GLY A 41 18.12 -2.83 7.75
N LYS A 42 18.73 -2.54 6.59
CA LYS A 42 19.95 -1.72 6.46
C LYS A 42 19.79 -0.26 6.86
N LYS A 43 18.54 0.21 6.99
CA LYS A 43 18.19 1.55 7.47
C LYS A 43 16.84 1.42 8.16
N ILE A 44 16.70 1.88 9.41
CA ILE A 44 15.39 2.00 10.08
C ILE A 44 14.58 3.00 9.26
N THR A 45 13.89 2.48 8.26
CA THR A 45 13.04 3.25 7.37
C THR A 45 11.66 2.79 7.73
N GLU A 46 10.90 3.58 8.47
CA GLU A 46 9.51 3.23 8.71
C GLU A 46 8.76 3.29 7.38
N MET A 47 7.89 2.30 7.16
CA MET A 47 6.99 2.35 6.02
C MET A 47 6.02 3.51 6.25
N LYS A 48 6.18 4.59 5.50
CA LYS A 48 5.21 5.70 5.51
C LYS A 48 3.80 5.14 5.34
N SER A 49 2.90 5.60 6.20
CA SER A 49 1.47 5.29 6.15
C SER A 49 0.93 5.50 4.74
N ILE A 50 0.14 4.53 4.27
CA ILE A 50 -0.56 4.64 2.98
C ILE A 50 -1.80 5.47 3.22
N LEU A 51 -2.05 6.44 2.33
CA LEU A 51 -3.21 7.32 2.45
C LEU A 51 -4.31 6.91 1.48
N TYR A 52 -5.54 6.96 1.95
CA TYR A 52 -6.75 6.84 1.14
C TYR A 52 -7.44 8.19 1.02
N LYS A 53 -7.67 8.62 -0.23
CA LYS A 53 -8.38 9.86 -0.57
C LYS A 53 -9.41 9.58 -1.65
N GLY A 54 -10.58 9.11 -1.25
CA GLY A 54 -11.72 8.90 -2.15
C GLY A 54 -12.38 10.22 -2.54
N ARG A 55 -13.08 10.24 -3.68
CA ARG A 55 -13.83 11.41 -4.18
C ARG A 55 -14.89 11.96 -3.21
N GLU A 56 -15.36 11.13 -2.29
CA GLU A 56 -16.36 11.49 -1.26
C GLU A 56 -15.76 11.38 0.16
N VAL A 57 -14.43 11.31 0.25
CA VAL A 57 -13.74 11.28 1.54
C VAL A 57 -13.07 12.64 1.69
N ASP A 58 -13.70 13.51 2.46
CA ASP A 58 -13.27 14.90 2.64
C ASP A 58 -11.93 15.03 3.38
N VAL A 59 -11.52 13.99 4.12
CA VAL A 59 -10.31 13.97 4.95
C VAL A 59 -9.47 12.73 4.65
N GLU A 60 -8.19 12.92 4.35
CA GLU A 60 -7.24 11.82 4.12
C GLU A 60 -7.26 10.83 5.29
N LYS A 61 -7.43 9.54 4.96
CA LYS A 61 -7.44 8.46 5.95
C LYS A 61 -6.16 7.64 5.81
N VAL A 62 -5.53 7.35 6.94
CA VAL A 62 -4.47 6.34 6.99
C VAL A 62 -5.11 4.98 6.78
N CYS A 63 -4.50 4.16 5.93
CA CYS A 63 -4.92 2.79 5.69
C CYS A 63 -3.75 1.83 5.73
N ASP A 64 -4.06 0.60 6.11
CA ASP A 64 -3.13 -0.52 6.03
C ASP A 64 -3.47 -1.42 4.86
N VAL A 65 -2.48 -1.71 4.02
CA VAL A 65 -2.62 -2.71 2.96
C VAL A 65 -2.43 -4.09 3.60
N ILE A 66 -3.51 -4.87 3.64
CA ILE A 66 -3.59 -6.15 4.36
C ILE A 66 -3.63 -7.37 3.42
N GLY A 67 -3.96 -7.16 2.15
CA GLY A 67 -4.06 -8.25 1.18
C GLY A 67 -4.48 -7.79 -0.21
N TYR A 68 -4.96 -8.74 -1.00
CA TYR A 68 -5.52 -8.49 -2.33
C TYR A 68 -6.56 -9.54 -2.72
N ILE A 69 -7.34 -9.22 -3.74
CA ILE A 69 -8.23 -10.16 -4.41
C ILE A 69 -7.72 -10.33 -5.84
N SER A 70 -7.67 -11.57 -6.31
CA SER A 70 -7.23 -11.92 -7.66
C SER A 70 -8.41 -12.46 -8.47
N TYR A 71 -8.70 -11.83 -9.60
CA TYR A 71 -9.77 -12.22 -10.51
C TYR A 71 -9.17 -12.71 -11.82
N LYS A 72 -9.68 -13.85 -12.32
CA LYS A 72 -9.39 -14.28 -13.69
C LYS A 72 -10.11 -13.35 -14.65
N THR A 73 -9.40 -12.85 -15.67
CA THR A 73 -10.03 -12.06 -16.73
C THR A 73 -10.68 -12.96 -17.77
N ASN A 74 -11.51 -12.36 -18.62
CA ASN A 74 -12.05 -13.07 -19.78
C ASN A 74 -10.93 -13.49 -20.75
N PRO A 75 -11.10 -14.61 -21.47
CA PRO A 75 -10.21 -14.98 -22.56
C PRO A 75 -10.09 -13.85 -23.59
N GLY A 76 -8.86 -13.53 -24.02
CA GLY A 76 -8.59 -12.45 -24.97
C GLY A 76 -8.21 -11.09 -24.35
N CYS A 77 -8.31 -10.94 -23.03
CA CYS A 77 -7.68 -9.81 -22.33
C CYS A 77 -6.15 -9.98 -22.31
N ILE A 78 -5.41 -8.86 -22.48
CA ILE A 78 -3.94 -8.84 -22.50
C ILE A 78 -3.35 -9.44 -21.21
N ASN A 79 -3.95 -9.08 -20.07
CA ASN A 79 -3.58 -9.63 -18.78
C ASN A 79 -4.59 -10.72 -18.40
N PRO A 80 -4.15 -11.95 -18.10
CA PRO A 80 -5.05 -13.06 -17.74
C PRO A 80 -5.64 -12.93 -16.33
N VAL A 81 -5.09 -12.02 -15.53
CA VAL A 81 -5.45 -11.80 -14.13
C VAL A 81 -5.53 -10.30 -13.87
N TYR A 82 -6.52 -9.90 -13.07
CA TYR A 82 -6.66 -8.56 -12.54
C TYR A 82 -6.69 -8.63 -11.01
N GLU A 83 -5.86 -7.81 -10.36
CA GLU A 83 -5.76 -7.77 -8.90
C GLU A 83 -6.35 -6.46 -8.35
N THR A 84 -7.01 -6.57 -7.19
CA THR A 84 -7.52 -5.43 -6.41
C THR A 84 -6.87 -5.44 -5.04
N VAL A 85 -6.37 -4.30 -4.58
CA VAL A 85 -5.76 -4.16 -3.25
C VAL A 85 -6.86 -4.19 -2.20
N VAL A 86 -6.61 -4.89 -1.11
CA VAL A 86 -7.46 -4.86 0.09
C VAL A 86 -6.75 -4.05 1.16
N ILE A 87 -7.46 -3.05 1.68
CA ILE A 87 -7.01 -2.12 2.70
C ILE A 87 -7.93 -2.15 3.91
N GLU A 88 -7.37 -1.84 5.08
CA GLU A 88 -8.12 -1.61 6.31
C GLU A 88 -8.11 -0.13 6.66
N ILE A 89 -9.28 0.43 6.99
CA ILE A 89 -9.45 1.80 7.46
C ILE A 89 -10.42 1.77 8.64
N ASN A 90 -9.98 2.23 9.82
CA ASN A 90 -10.79 2.25 11.04
C ASN A 90 -11.46 0.90 11.38
N GLY A 91 -10.78 -0.21 11.11
CA GLY A 91 -11.30 -1.57 11.35
C GLY A 91 -12.24 -2.09 10.25
N GLU A 92 -12.51 -1.31 9.20
CA GLU A 92 -13.31 -1.74 8.06
C GLU A 92 -12.43 -2.12 6.86
N THR A 93 -12.71 -3.29 6.29
CA THR A 93 -11.99 -3.81 5.13
C THR A 93 -12.61 -3.34 3.81
N ASN A 94 -11.75 -2.75 2.99
CA ASN A 94 -12.12 -2.06 1.77
C ASN A 94 -11.26 -2.54 0.59
N LYS A 95 -11.81 -2.48 -0.62
CA LYS A 95 -11.09 -2.84 -1.85
C LYS A 95 -10.92 -1.64 -2.77
N ILE A 96 -9.72 -1.52 -3.35
CA ILE A 96 -9.33 -0.42 -4.25
C ILE A 96 -8.41 -0.91 -5.35
N ASN A 97 -8.55 -0.36 -6.56
CA ASN A 97 -7.62 -0.63 -7.65
C ASN A 97 -6.21 -0.11 -7.27
N PRO A 98 -5.14 -0.89 -7.48
CA PRO A 98 -3.79 -0.48 -7.11
C PRO A 98 -3.33 0.83 -7.77
N ALA A 99 -3.72 1.10 -9.02
CA ALA A 99 -3.39 2.34 -9.71
C ALA A 99 -4.08 3.56 -9.10
N PHE A 100 -5.34 3.42 -8.66
CA PHE A 100 -6.02 4.51 -7.93
C PHE A 100 -5.37 4.76 -6.58
N LEU A 101 -5.03 3.70 -5.84
CA LEU A 101 -4.31 3.84 -4.57
C LEU A 101 -2.97 4.55 -4.76
N LYS A 102 -2.24 4.24 -5.85
CA LYS A 102 -1.00 4.91 -6.22
C LYS A 102 -1.20 6.39 -6.51
N GLN A 103 -2.23 6.75 -7.27
CA GLN A 103 -2.56 8.16 -7.57
C GLN A 103 -2.91 8.96 -6.32
N MET A 104 -3.48 8.31 -5.30
CA MET A 104 -3.79 8.94 -4.00
C MET A 104 -2.56 9.23 -3.15
N GLN A 105 -1.42 8.57 -3.44
CA GLN A 105 -0.17 8.93 -2.78
C GLN A 105 0.36 10.20 -3.46
N SER A 106 0.27 11.35 -2.79
CA SER A 106 0.85 12.61 -3.26
C SER A 106 2.30 12.40 -3.73
N LYS A 107 2.68 13.08 -4.82
CA LYS A 107 4.03 13.05 -5.41
C LYS A 107 5.12 13.28 -4.36
N ASP A 108 6.16 12.48 -4.51
CA ASP A 108 7.45 12.45 -3.81
C ASP A 108 7.41 12.42 -2.27
N PHE A 109 7.83 11.27 -1.75
CA PHE A 109 8.19 11.07 -0.36
C PHE A 109 9.32 12.05 -0.01
N ASN A 110 8.99 13.25 0.48
CA ASN A 110 9.93 14.00 1.30
C ASN A 110 10.25 13.13 2.51
N LEU A 111 11.47 12.60 2.51
CA LEU A 111 12.09 11.98 3.67
C LEU A 111 12.17 13.09 4.72
N ASN A 112 11.41 13.00 5.80
CA ASN A 112 11.90 13.55 7.05
C ASN A 112 13.03 12.62 7.47
N THR A 113 14.26 12.99 7.12
CA THR A 113 15.43 12.48 7.83
C THR A 113 15.31 13.03 9.25
N PHE A 114 15.05 12.15 10.21
CA PHE A 114 15.41 12.45 11.59
C PHE A 114 16.92 12.34 11.65
N ASP A 115 17.59 13.48 11.49
CA ASP A 115 18.97 13.62 11.93
C ASP A 115 18.90 13.75 13.45
N GLU A 116 18.94 12.62 14.15
CA GLU A 116 19.51 12.60 15.49
C GLU A 116 20.99 12.93 15.33
N GLU A 117 21.37 14.15 15.68
CA GLU A 117 22.61 14.53 16.37
C GLU A 117 22.85 16.03 16.20
N ASN A 118 22.58 16.79 17.27
CA ASN A 118 23.66 17.36 18.07
C ASN A 118 23.07 17.92 19.36
N ASP A 119 23.28 17.16 20.45
CA ASP A 119 23.49 17.73 21.77
C ASP A 119 24.54 18.85 21.64
N GLY A 120 24.11 20.08 21.89
CA GLY A 120 24.96 21.26 21.88
C GLY A 120 24.68 22.08 23.13
N ILE A 121 25.12 21.55 24.27
CA ILE A 121 25.27 22.30 25.53
C ILE A 121 26.22 23.48 25.25
N ALA A 122 25.73 24.70 25.46
CA ALA A 122 26.49 25.85 25.97
C ALA A 122 25.52 26.90 26.53
#